data_AF-A0A7V1AKW6-F1
#
_entry.id   AF-A0A7V1AKW6-F1
#
_cell.length_a   1.000
_cell.length_b   1.000
_cell.length_c   1.000
_cell.angle_alpha   90.00
_cell.angle_beta   90.00
_cell.angle_gamma   90.00
#
_symmetry.space_group_name_H-M   'P 1'
#
loop_
_entity.id
_entity.type
_entity.pdbx_description
1 polymer ?
#
loop_
_entity_poly.entity_id
_entity_poly.type
_entity_poly.pdbx_seq_one_letter_code
_entity_poly.pdbx_strand_id
1 'polypeptide(L)'
;MKLDKEEKDILTAYESGSIKTKAPSKKELKEIKKAAENTFKKDCRITIRLYEHDLNGIQKKAMELGIPYQTLISAMIHRYVEGDLVEKKAG
;
A
#
# COMPACT_ATOMS: atom_id res chain seq x y z
N MET A 1 -3.69 21.02 15.95
CA MET A 1 -2.59 20.35 15.20
C MET A 1 -1.51 21.37 14.93
N LYS A 2 -0.31 21.18 15.46
CA LYS A 2 0.85 22.04 15.20
C LYS A 2 1.62 21.39 14.04
N LEU A 3 1.69 22.09 12.91
CA LEU A 3 2.53 21.70 11.79
C LEU A 3 4.00 21.80 12.23
N ASP A 4 4.77 20.74 11.99
CA ASP A 4 6.20 20.70 12.28
C ASP A 4 6.97 21.68 11.38
N LYS A 5 8.20 22.05 11.75
CA LYS A 5 9.02 22.99 10.98
C LYS A 5 9.19 22.56 9.53
N GLU A 6 9.36 21.25 9.30
CA GLU A 6 9.47 20.68 7.95
C GLU A 6 8.19 20.88 7.14
N GLU A 7 7.02 20.69 7.75
CA GLU A 7 5.73 20.87 7.07
C GLU A 7 5.46 22.33 6.74
N LYS A 8 5.92 23.27 7.58
CA LYS A 8 5.81 24.71 7.31
C LYS A 8 6.73 25.18 6.20
N ASP A 9 7.96 24.65 6.14
CA ASP A 9 8.91 24.97 5.06
C ASP A 9 8.44 24.43 3.70
N ILE A 10 7.76 23.28 3.69
CA ILE A 10 7.12 22.76 2.47
C ILE A 10 5.95 23.66 2.04
N LEU A 11 5.14 24.13 2.99
CA LEU A 11 3.99 25.01 2.71
C LEU A 11 4.44 26.35 2.13
N THR A 12 5.47 26.97 2.71
CA THR A 12 6.02 28.25 2.22
C THR A 12 6.71 28.10 0.87
N ALA A 13 7.39 26.97 0.61
CA ALA A 13 7.95 26.66 -0.70
C ALA A 13 6.87 26.45 -1.79
N TYR A 14 5.71 25.89 -1.41
CA TYR A 14 4.56 25.70 -2.30
C TYR A 14 3.81 27.00 -2.58
N GLU A 15 3.51 27.80 -1.55
CA GLU A 15 2.79 29.09 -1.67
C GLU A 15 3.61 30.17 -2.39
N SER A 16 4.94 30.13 -2.28
CA SER A 16 5.83 31.08 -2.97
C SER A 16 5.99 30.82 -4.47
N GLY A 17 5.35 29.76 -5.02
CA GLY A 17 5.44 29.42 -6.45
C GLY A 17 6.84 28.99 -6.92
N SER A 18 7.76 28.73 -5.97
CA SER A 18 9.14 28.31 -6.22
C SER A 18 9.24 26.86 -6.70
N ILE A 19 8.20 26.07 -6.45
CA ILE A 19 8.07 24.70 -6.96
C ILE A 19 7.62 24.78 -8.41
N LYS A 20 8.58 24.71 -9.33
CA LYS A 20 8.30 24.41 -10.73
C LYS A 20 7.78 22.98 -10.82
N THR A 21 6.47 22.81 -10.76
CA THR A 21 5.81 21.55 -11.14
C THR A 21 6.06 21.35 -12.64
N LYS A 22 7.19 20.71 -12.96
CA LYS A 22 7.46 20.27 -14.32
C LYS A 22 6.42 19.19 -14.59
N ALA A 23 5.43 19.50 -15.42
CA ALA A 23 4.48 18.50 -15.90
C ALA A 23 5.31 17.33 -16.46
N PRO A 24 5.17 16.11 -15.91
CA PRO A 24 6.03 15.00 -16.29
C PRO A 24 5.94 14.81 -17.80
N SER A 25 7.10 14.69 -18.44
CA SER A 25 7.17 14.41 -19.87
C SER A 25 6.43 13.09 -20.15
N LYS A 26 5.83 12.94 -21.34
CA LYS A 26 5.16 11.68 -21.75
C LYS A 26 6.06 10.44 -21.59
N LYS A 27 7.39 10.62 -21.57
CA LYS A 27 8.37 9.57 -21.29
C LYS A 27 8.46 9.22 -19.79
N GLU A 28 8.58 10.21 -18.91
CA GLU A 28 8.62 10.01 -17.44
C GLU A 28 7.32 9.38 -16.94
N LEU A 29 6.17 9.82 -17.48
CA LEU A 29 4.88 9.22 -17.16
C LEU A 29 4.79 7.74 -17.58
N LYS A 30 5.40 7.39 -18.72
CA LYS A 30 5.48 5.99 -19.19
C LYS A 30 6.43 5.16 -18.32
N GLU A 31 7.56 5.71 -17.88
CA GLU A 31 8.51 5.00 -17.02
C GLU A 31 7.94 4.77 -15.63
N ILE A 32 7.31 5.77 -15.02
CA ILE A 32 6.61 5.62 -13.74
C ILE A 32 5.47 4.60 -13.87
N LYS A 33 4.69 4.67 -14.96
CA LYS A 33 3.63 3.69 -15.22
C LYS A 33 4.18 2.28 -15.38
N LYS A 34 5.29 2.12 -16.11
CA LYS A 34 5.94 0.82 -16.32
C LYS A 34 6.58 0.27 -15.04
N ALA A 35 7.15 1.13 -14.20
CA ALA A 35 7.67 0.76 -12.89
C ALA A 35 6.55 0.28 -11.97
N ALA A 36 5.44 1.03 -11.91
CA ALA A 36 4.25 0.61 -11.16
C ALA A 36 3.70 -0.73 -11.69
N GLU A 37 3.50 -0.87 -13.00
CA GLU A 37 3.03 -2.11 -13.62
C GLU A 37 3.94 -3.31 -13.32
N ASN A 38 5.26 -3.11 -13.31
CA ASN A 38 6.21 -4.19 -13.00
C ASN A 38 6.26 -4.54 -11.51
N THR A 39 6.10 -3.57 -10.60
CA THR A 39 6.07 -3.82 -9.15
C THR A 39 4.75 -4.47 -8.71
N PHE A 40 3.64 -4.18 -9.41
CA PHE A 40 2.32 -4.77 -9.12
C PHE A 40 2.08 -6.13 -9.77
N LYS A 41 3.02 -6.66 -10.56
CA LYS A 41 2.89 -8.00 -11.17
C LYS A 41 2.88 -9.08 -10.09
N LYS A 42 1.72 -9.70 -9.90
CA LYS A 42 1.49 -10.83 -8.99
C LYS A 42 1.99 -12.14 -9.61
N ASP A 43 3.27 -12.21 -9.96
CA ASP A 43 3.84 -13.34 -10.72
C ASP A 43 4.37 -14.48 -9.81
N CYS A 44 4.29 -14.34 -8.48
CA CYS A 44 4.75 -15.36 -7.53
C CYS A 44 3.58 -16.15 -6.95
N ARG A 45 3.55 -17.48 -7.19
CA ARG A 45 2.61 -18.43 -6.58
C ARG A 45 3.26 -19.13 -5.39
N ILE A 46 2.56 -19.17 -4.26
CA ILE A 46 2.97 -19.92 -3.07
C ILE A 46 1.85 -20.88 -2.63
N THR A 47 2.21 -22.01 -2.03
CA THR A 47 1.27 -22.92 -1.36
C THR A 47 1.57 -22.92 0.13
N ILE A 48 0.57 -22.58 0.95
CA ILE A 48 0.66 -22.49 2.41
C ILE A 48 -0.34 -23.44 3.05
N ARG A 49 0.04 -24.07 4.18
CA ARG A 49 -0.88 -24.84 5.03
C ARG A 49 -1.42 -23.90 6.11
N LEU A 50 -2.73 -23.95 6.33
CA LEU A 50 -3.42 -23.17 7.35
C LEU A 50 -4.23 -24.12 8.22
N TYR A 51 -4.47 -23.73 9.47
CA TYR A 51 -5.47 -24.40 10.30
C TYR A 51 -6.87 -24.14 9.73
N GLU A 52 -7.77 -25.10 9.91
CA GLU A 52 -9.14 -25.01 9.40
C GLU A 52 -9.90 -23.80 9.99
N HIS A 53 -9.72 -23.55 11.29
CA HIS A 53 -10.35 -22.42 11.97
C HIS A 53 -9.88 -21.07 11.43
N ASP A 54 -8.59 -20.94 11.09
CA ASP A 54 -8.04 -19.73 10.49
C ASP A 54 -8.60 -19.50 9.08
N LEU A 55 -8.65 -20.55 8.26
CA LEU A 55 -9.22 -20.47 6.91
C LEU A 55 -10.68 -20.01 6.95
N ASN A 56 -11.48 -20.57 7.86
CA ASN A 56 -12.87 -20.18 8.07
C ASN A 56 -12.99 -18.71 8.53
N GLY A 57 -12.11 -18.27 9.44
CA GLY A 57 -12.05 -16.88 9.90
C GLY A 57 -11.73 -15.90 8.77
N ILE A 58 -10.74 -16.23 7.93
CA ILE A 58 -10.35 -15.43 6.76
C ILE A 58 -11.50 -15.36 5.76
N GLN A 59 -12.16 -16.48 5.45
CA GLN A 59 -13.30 -16.49 4.52
C GLN A 59 -14.45 -15.62 5.00
N LYS A 60 -14.77 -15.69 6.30
CA LYS A 60 -15.81 -14.82 6.90
C LYS A 60 -15.44 -13.34 6.79
N LYS A 61 -14.19 -12.98 7.12
CA LYS A 61 -13.71 -11.59 7.02
C LYS A 61 -13.68 -11.09 5.58
N ALA A 62 -13.32 -11.94 4.63
CA ALA A 62 -13.32 -11.59 3.21
C ALA A 62 -14.76 -11.35 2.70
N MET A 63 -15.72 -12.17 3.16
CA MET A 63 -17.14 -12.01 2.85
C MET A 63 -17.71 -10.70 3.44
N GLU A 64 -17.36 -10.36 4.69
CA GLU A 64 -17.73 -9.08 5.32
C GLU A 64 -17.24 -7.87 4.51
N LEU A 65 -16.06 -7.98 3.90
CA LEU A 65 -15.45 -6.94 3.06
C LEU A 65 -15.89 -7.01 1.58
N GLY A 66 -16.65 -8.02 1.18
CA GLY A 66 -17.08 -8.21 -0.21
C GLY A 66 -15.95 -8.54 -1.20
N ILE A 67 -14.83 -9.10 -0.72
CA ILE A 67 -13.66 -9.43 -1.53
C ILE A 67 -13.35 -10.94 -1.49
N PRO A 68 -12.68 -11.50 -2.50
CA PRO A 68 -12.18 -12.88 -2.43
C PRO A 68 -11.19 -13.07 -1.28
N TYR A 69 -11.25 -14.23 -0.60
CA TYR A 69 -10.34 -14.52 0.53
C TYR A 69 -8.86 -14.53 0.12
N GLN A 70 -8.55 -14.91 -1.12
CA GLN A 70 -7.19 -14.86 -1.65
C GLN A 70 -6.69 -13.41 -1.77
N THR A 71 -7.56 -12.48 -2.14
CA THR A 71 -7.24 -11.04 -2.20
C THR A 71 -6.97 -10.51 -0.81
N LEU A 72 -7.76 -10.91 0.18
CA LEU A 72 -7.54 -10.53 1.58
C LEU A 72 -6.18 -11.04 2.08
N ILE A 73 -5.86 -12.32 1.85
CA ILE A 73 -4.56 -12.92 2.23
C ILE A 73 -3.41 -12.16 1.56
N SER A 74 -3.51 -11.90 0.25
CA SER A 74 -2.49 -11.16 -0.50
C SER A 74 -2.31 -9.74 0.05
N ALA A 75 -3.39 -9.05 0.39
CA ALA A 75 -3.35 -7.71 0.96
C ALA A 75 -2.74 -7.70 2.37
N MET A 76 -3.03 -8.71 3.20
CA MET A 76 -2.44 -8.85 4.53
C MET A 76 -0.93 -9.07 4.44
N ILE A 77 -0.46 -9.95 3.55
CA ILE A 77 0.97 -10.17 3.34
C ILE A 77 1.66 -8.88 2.89
N HIS A 78 1.08 -8.17 1.92
CA HIS A 78 1.62 -6.91 1.43
C HIS A 78 1.72 -5.87 2.54
N ARG A 79 0.64 -5.62 3.29
CA ARG A 79 0.61 -4.68 4.41
C ARG A 79 1.55 -5.07 5.55
N TYR A 80 1.76 -6.37 5.79
CA TYR A 80 2.72 -6.84 6.76
C TYR A 80 4.16 -6.53 6.33
N VAL A 81 4.50 -6.75 5.06
CA VAL A 81 5.83 -6.46 4.50
C VAL A 81 6.08 -4.95 4.42
N GLU A 82 5.08 -4.15 4.10
CA GLU A 82 5.18 -2.68 4.04
C GLU A 82 5.21 -2.01 5.43
N GLY A 83 4.92 -2.76 6.51
CA GLY A 83 4.97 -2.26 7.88
C GLY A 83 3.68 -1.59 8.38
N ASP A 84 2.62 -1.56 7.56
CA ASP A 84 1.31 -1.00 7.90
C ASP A 84 0.47 -1.86 8.83
N LEU A 85 0.90 -3.10 9.08
CA LEU A 85 0.21 -4.05 9.94
C LEU A 85 0.88 -4.07 11.32
N VAL A 86 0.42 -3.20 12.22
CA VAL A 86 0.89 -3.16 13.61
C VAL A 86 0.38 -4.39 14.35
N GLU A 87 1.30 -5.30 14.71
CA GLU A 87 1.00 -6.41 15.62
C GLU A 87 0.55 -5.84 16.96
N LYS A 88 -0.75 -5.97 17.27
CA LYS A 88 -1.25 -5.64 18.60
C LYS A 88 -0.74 -6.72 19.54
N LYS A 89 0.41 -6.49 20.19
CA LYS A 89 0.85 -7.32 21.31
C LYS A 89 -0.24 -7.24 22.37
N ALA A 90 -1.01 -8.32 22.51
CA ALA A 90 -1.81 -8.54 23.69
C ALA A 90 -0.84 -8.66 24.86
N GLY A 91 -0.75 -7.60 25.67
CA GLY A 91 -0.09 -7.63 26.96
C GLY A 91 -0.94 -8.35 28.00
#